data_AF-A0A661R6J2-F1
#
_entry.id   AF-A0A661R6J2-F1
#
_cell.length_a   1.000
_cell.length_b   1.000
_cell.length_c   1.000
_cell.angle_alpha   90.00
_cell.angle_beta   90.00
_cell.angle_gamma   90.00
#
_symmetry.space_group_name_H-M   'P 1'
#
loop_
_entity.id
_entity.type
_entity.pdbx_description
1 polymer ?
#
loop_
_entity_poly.entity_id
_entity_poly.type
_entity_poly.pdbx_seq_one_letter_code
_entity_poly.pdbx_strand_id
1 'polypeptide(L)'
;METIGIRNGSLVGCAAFVIVVAGMKAASVLVVPFLLAVFLAIIFAPPFFWLQKKGIPIIAAMSILMLGAMLAQMVLVTLVSSSIADFSNNIPFYQERLMALIQLPLGVLSRYGIHVDAAKLAQIFDPSHIFKLAANTLNGLGGMLTNTFFVFLTFLFILSEAAGFPNKLRALSSGRDADLSRYSEITMG
;
A
#
# COMPACT_ATOMS: atom_id res chain seq x y z
N MET A 1 52.64 3.46 -32.75
CA MET A 1 51.17 3.47 -32.86
C MET A 1 50.62 3.35 -31.46
N GLU A 2 50.02 4.45 -30.99
CA GLU A 2 49.60 4.68 -29.60
C GLU A 2 48.65 3.60 -29.08
N THR A 3 48.98 3.07 -27.91
CA THR A 3 48.06 2.30 -27.08
C THR A 3 47.08 3.27 -26.44
N ILE A 4 45.85 3.34 -26.99
CA ILE A 4 44.74 4.07 -26.38
C ILE A 4 44.37 3.34 -25.08
N GLY A 5 44.99 3.75 -23.97
CA GLY A 5 44.63 3.34 -22.62
C GLY A 5 43.32 3.99 -22.21
N ILE A 6 42.19 3.43 -22.65
CA ILE A 6 40.89 3.86 -22.15
C ILE A 6 40.82 3.46 -20.67
N ARG A 7 40.67 4.48 -19.82
CA ARG A 7 40.52 4.39 -18.38
C ARG A 7 39.17 3.74 -18.06
N ASN A 8 39.09 2.40 -18.16
CA ASN A 8 37.87 1.60 -17.99
C ASN A 8 37.12 1.88 -16.67
N GLY A 9 37.79 2.46 -15.66
CA GLY A 9 37.15 2.89 -14.41
C GLY A 9 36.06 3.94 -14.59
N SER A 10 36.11 4.80 -15.61
CA SER A 10 35.05 5.79 -15.84
C SER A 10 33.77 5.14 -16.37
N LEU A 11 33.88 4.17 -17.27
CA LEU A 11 32.73 3.42 -17.80
C LEU A 11 32.12 2.52 -16.73
N VAL A 12 32.95 1.83 -15.94
CA VAL A 12 32.49 1.01 -14.80
C VAL A 12 31.82 1.88 -13.74
N GLY A 13 32.36 3.07 -13.45
CA GLY A 13 31.74 4.03 -12.53
C GLY A 13 30.38 4.53 -13.02
N CYS A 14 30.25 4.88 -14.29
CA CYS A 14 28.96 5.26 -14.89
C CYS A 14 27.96 4.08 -14.87
N ALA A 15 28.40 2.86 -15.19
CA ALA A 15 27.55 1.67 -15.13
C ALA A 15 27.07 1.39 -13.71
N ALA A 16 27.97 1.44 -12.72
CA ALA A 16 27.62 1.25 -11.31
C ALA A 16 26.61 2.31 -10.81
N PHE A 17 26.80 3.57 -11.18
CA PHE A 17 25.86 4.65 -10.86
C PHE A 17 24.47 4.40 -11.43
N VAL A 18 24.39 4.04 -12.72
CA VAL A 18 23.11 3.73 -13.38
C VAL A 18 22.42 2.54 -12.70
N ILE A 19 23.17 1.48 -12.35
CA ILE A 19 22.63 0.31 -11.66
C ILE A 19 22.07 0.71 -10.29
N VAL A 20 22.77 1.53 -9.52
CA VAL A 20 22.30 1.99 -8.20
C VAL A 20 21.04 2.83 -8.34
N VAL A 21 21.01 3.80 -9.27
CA VAL A 21 19.85 4.66 -9.50
C VAL A 21 18.65 3.86 -10.01
N ALA A 22 18.87 2.94 -10.96
CA ALA A 22 17.84 2.04 -11.45
C ALA A 22 17.34 1.11 -10.34
N GLY A 23 18.24 0.61 -9.48
CA GLY A 23 17.91 -0.19 -8.31
C GLY A 23 17.06 0.57 -7.30
N MET A 24 17.42 1.81 -6.97
CA MET A 24 16.62 2.68 -6.09
C MET A 24 15.23 2.97 -6.68
N LYS A 25 15.15 3.24 -8.00
CA LYS A 25 13.87 3.46 -8.68
C LYS A 25 13.01 2.21 -8.73
N ALA A 26 13.61 1.04 -8.97
CA ALA A 26 12.90 -0.24 -8.91
C ALA A 26 12.42 -0.55 -7.49
N ALA A 27 13.22 -0.22 -6.47
CA ALA A 27 12.88 -0.41 -5.07
C ALA A 27 11.81 0.58 -4.57
N SER A 28 11.51 1.69 -5.27
CA SER A 28 10.59 2.72 -4.77
C SER A 28 9.18 2.18 -4.49
N VAL A 29 8.74 1.17 -5.23
CA VAL A 29 7.46 0.47 -5.01
C VAL A 29 7.37 -0.14 -3.62
N LEU A 30 8.49 -0.55 -3.02
CA LEU A 30 8.54 -1.12 -1.67
C LEU A 30 9.02 -0.11 -0.63
N VAL A 31 10.02 0.71 -0.98
CA VAL A 31 10.62 1.68 -0.07
C VAL A 31 9.60 2.72 0.39
N VAL A 32 8.73 3.21 -0.50
CA VAL A 32 7.73 4.22 -0.14
C VAL A 32 6.71 3.67 0.87
N PRO A 33 6.03 2.52 0.61
CA PRO A 33 5.18 1.87 1.61
C PRO A 33 5.88 1.55 2.92
N PHE A 34 7.13 1.08 2.84
CA PHE A 34 7.93 0.74 4.02
C PHE A 34 8.20 1.97 4.89
N LEU A 35 8.60 3.10 4.30
CA LEU A 35 8.87 4.33 5.03
C LEU A 35 7.60 4.87 5.71
N LEU A 36 6.46 4.79 5.01
CA LEU A 36 5.16 5.15 5.56
C LEU A 36 4.76 4.23 6.73
N ALA A 37 5.01 2.93 6.60
CA ALA A 37 4.78 1.95 7.65
C ALA A 37 5.63 2.22 8.91
N VAL A 38 6.90 2.57 8.75
CA VAL A 38 7.78 3.00 9.86
C VAL A 38 7.22 4.25 10.53
N PHE A 39 6.81 5.25 9.75
CA PHE A 39 6.22 6.48 10.26
C PHE A 39 4.95 6.20 11.09
N LEU A 40 4.05 5.36 10.58
CA LEU A 40 2.87 4.90 11.32
C LEU A 40 3.26 4.13 12.58
N ALA A 41 4.24 3.23 12.52
CA ALA A 41 4.71 2.48 13.69
C ALA A 41 5.20 3.40 14.81
N ILE A 42 5.92 4.47 14.47
CA ILE A 42 6.39 5.48 15.43
C ILE A 42 5.21 6.21 16.08
N ILE A 43 4.21 6.62 15.29
CA ILE A 43 3.01 7.31 15.81
C ILE A 43 2.20 6.42 16.75
N PHE A 44 2.08 5.13 16.43
CA PHE A 44 1.25 4.19 17.17
C PHE A 44 2.01 3.43 18.27
N ALA A 45 3.32 3.60 18.40
CA ALA A 45 4.10 3.00 19.48
C ALA A 45 3.64 3.44 20.89
N PRO A 46 3.39 4.74 21.18
CA PRO A 46 2.94 5.16 22.51
C PRO A 46 1.65 4.48 23.01
N PRO A 47 0.52 4.45 22.26
CA PRO A 47 -0.69 3.76 22.72
C PRO A 47 -0.49 2.24 22.84
N PHE A 48 0.34 1.64 21.98
CA PHE A 48 0.68 0.23 22.08
C PHE A 48 1.41 -0.10 23.39
N PHE A 49 2.46 0.66 23.74
CA PHE A 49 3.19 0.46 24.99
C PHE A 49 2.35 0.80 26.22
N TRP A 50 1.40 1.73 26.12
CA TRP A 50 0.43 1.99 27.17
C TRP A 50 -0.43 0.75 27.46
N LEU A 51 -0.83 0.01 26.41
CA LEU A 51 -1.59 -1.23 26.54
C LEU A 51 -0.79 -2.34 27.23
N GLN A 52 0.51 -2.47 26.92
CA GLN A 52 1.41 -3.40 27.62
C GLN A 52 1.58 -3.03 29.10
N LYS A 53 1.71 -1.73 29.42
CA LYS A 53 1.79 -1.26 30.81
C LYS A 53 0.54 -1.60 31.62
N LYS A 54 -0.61 -1.78 30.97
CA LYS A 54 -1.86 -2.20 31.61
C LYS A 54 -1.92 -3.71 31.92
N GLY A 55 -0.83 -4.45 31.68
CA GLY A 55 -0.68 -5.85 32.05
C GLY A 55 -1.10 -6.85 30.96
N ILE A 56 -1.39 -6.39 29.74
CA ILE A 56 -1.67 -7.32 28.63
C ILE A 56 -0.35 -8.01 28.22
N PRO A 57 -0.29 -9.36 28.26
CA PRO A 57 0.92 -10.06 27.86
C PRO A 57 1.20 -9.79 26.39
N ILE A 58 2.48 -9.65 26.05
CA ILE A 58 2.93 -9.19 24.74
C ILE A 58 2.33 -10.00 23.58
N ILE A 59 2.24 -11.32 23.73
CA ILE A 59 1.67 -12.23 22.74
C ILE A 59 0.19 -11.94 22.53
N ALA A 60 -0.57 -11.70 23.60
CA ALA A 60 -1.99 -11.36 23.47
C ALA A 60 -2.19 -9.98 22.83
N ALA A 61 -1.40 -8.97 23.22
CA ALA A 61 -1.45 -7.64 22.62
C ALA A 61 -1.14 -7.69 21.11
N MET A 62 -0.14 -8.49 20.72
CA MET A 62 0.21 -8.73 19.31
C MET A 62 -0.90 -9.44 18.54
N SER A 63 -1.41 -10.55 19.06
CA SER A 63 -2.48 -11.32 18.40
C SER A 63 -3.73 -10.49 18.22
N ILE A 64 -4.12 -9.68 19.22
CA ILE A 64 -5.27 -8.78 19.13
C ILE A 64 -5.07 -7.72 18.04
N LEU A 65 -3.88 -7.11 17.97
CA LEU A 65 -3.60 -6.11 16.92
C LEU A 65 -3.53 -6.73 15.52
N MET A 66 -2.88 -7.89 15.37
CA MET A 66 -2.82 -8.61 14.09
C MET A 66 -4.21 -9.01 13.60
N LEU A 67 -5.02 -9.63 14.47
CA LEU A 67 -6.37 -10.05 14.13
C LEU A 67 -7.26 -8.84 13.85
N GLY A 68 -7.20 -7.79 14.68
CA GLY A 68 -7.98 -6.57 14.49
C GLY A 68 -7.68 -5.90 13.15
N ALA A 69 -6.40 -5.79 12.79
CA ALA A 69 -6.01 -5.20 11.52
C ALA A 69 -6.36 -6.07 10.31
N MET A 70 -6.17 -7.40 10.40
CA MET A 70 -6.62 -8.34 9.35
C MET A 70 -8.13 -8.26 9.14
N LEU A 71 -8.93 -8.25 10.21
CA LEU A 71 -10.39 -8.16 10.12
C LEU A 71 -10.81 -6.81 9.51
N ALA A 72 -10.25 -5.70 9.98
CA ALA A 72 -10.54 -4.38 9.43
C ALA A 72 -10.25 -4.31 7.92
N GLN A 73 -9.13 -4.88 7.48
CA GLN A 73 -8.81 -4.96 6.06
C GLN A 73 -9.73 -5.88 5.28
N MET A 74 -10.06 -7.08 5.79
CA MET A 74 -10.99 -7.97 5.12
C MET A 74 -12.33 -7.30 4.89
N VAL A 75 -12.85 -6.57 5.89
CA VAL A 75 -14.10 -5.80 5.76
C VAL A 75 -13.98 -4.73 4.68
N LEU A 76 -12.90 -3.95 4.67
CA LEU A 76 -12.69 -2.92 3.64
C LEU A 76 -12.55 -3.52 2.24
N VAL A 77 -11.73 -4.55 2.08
CA VAL A 77 -11.49 -5.21 0.79
C VAL A 77 -12.76 -5.83 0.24
N THR A 78 -13.52 -6.53 1.07
CA THR A 78 -14.79 -7.14 0.65
C THR A 78 -15.81 -6.08 0.25
N LEU A 79 -15.98 -5.02 1.04
CA LEU A 79 -16.93 -3.93 0.75
C LEU A 79 -16.58 -3.19 -0.54
N VAL A 80 -15.30 -2.86 -0.74
CA VAL A 80 -14.84 -2.17 -1.95
C VAL A 80 -14.93 -3.09 -3.16
N SER A 81 -14.47 -4.34 -3.04
CA SER A 81 -14.50 -5.32 -4.12
C SER A 81 -15.93 -5.64 -4.55
N SER A 82 -16.87 -5.78 -3.60
CA SER A 82 -18.28 -6.03 -3.94
C SER A 82 -18.87 -4.82 -4.66
N SER A 83 -18.58 -3.60 -4.20
CA SER A 83 -19.05 -2.37 -4.85
C SER A 83 -18.52 -2.23 -6.28
N ILE A 84 -17.25 -2.59 -6.51
CA ILE A 84 -16.65 -2.62 -7.85
C ILE A 84 -17.32 -3.68 -8.73
N ALA A 85 -17.54 -4.88 -8.20
CA ALA A 85 -18.18 -5.97 -8.94
C ALA A 85 -19.64 -5.61 -9.31
N ASP A 86 -20.41 -5.08 -8.36
CA ASP A 86 -21.78 -4.65 -8.59
C ASP A 86 -21.84 -3.51 -9.61
N PHE A 87 -20.93 -2.53 -9.51
CA PHE A 87 -20.83 -1.46 -10.51
C PHE A 87 -20.52 -2.01 -11.90
N SER A 88 -19.53 -2.91 -12.00
CA SER A 88 -19.10 -3.52 -13.27
C SER A 88 -20.20 -4.36 -13.91
N ASN A 89 -20.94 -5.14 -13.13
CA ASN A 89 -22.03 -5.98 -13.61
C ASN A 89 -23.24 -5.15 -14.07
N ASN A 90 -23.45 -3.98 -13.46
CA ASN A 90 -24.58 -3.09 -13.76
C ASN A 90 -24.23 -1.95 -14.74
N ILE A 91 -23.06 -1.99 -15.40
CA ILE A 91 -22.67 -0.99 -16.41
C ILE A 91 -23.77 -0.75 -17.46
N PRO A 92 -24.36 -1.79 -18.10
CA PRO A 92 -25.39 -1.57 -19.11
C PRO A 92 -26.62 -0.86 -18.55
N PHE A 93 -27.05 -1.24 -17.35
CA PHE A 93 -28.16 -0.61 -16.65
C PHE A 93 -27.90 0.88 -16.34
N TYR A 94 -26.68 1.21 -15.88
CA TYR A 94 -26.31 2.60 -15.63
C TYR A 94 -26.18 3.42 -16.93
N GLN A 95 -25.74 2.80 -18.03
CA GLN A 95 -25.69 3.44 -19.35
C GLN A 95 -27.08 3.84 -19.83
N GLU A 96 -28.06 2.93 -19.76
CA GLU A 96 -29.45 3.23 -20.15
C GLU A 96 -30.05 4.36 -19.32
N ARG A 97 -29.86 4.33 -17.99
CA ARG A 97 -30.31 5.40 -17.10
C ARG A 97 -29.68 6.74 -17.43
N LEU A 98 -28.38 6.77 -17.73
CA LEU A 98 -27.67 7.99 -18.10
C LEU A 98 -28.20 8.56 -19.42
N MET A 99 -28.47 7.70 -20.41
CA MET A 99 -29.10 8.10 -21.67
C MET A 99 -30.49 8.70 -21.43
N ALA A 100 -31.31 8.08 -20.58
CA ALA A 100 -32.62 8.63 -20.22
C ALA A 100 -32.52 10.00 -19.51
N LEU A 101 -31.54 10.17 -18.62
CA LEU A 101 -31.24 11.44 -17.94
C LEU A 101 -30.80 12.53 -18.91
N ILE A 102 -30.06 12.20 -19.97
CA ILE A 102 -29.63 13.14 -21.00
C ILE A 102 -30.80 13.52 -21.93
N GLN A 103 -31.74 12.60 -22.17
CA GLN A 103 -32.93 12.85 -22.99
C GLN A 103 -33.96 13.79 -22.32
N LEU A 104 -34.06 13.76 -20.99
CA LEU A 104 -34.96 14.62 -20.20
C LEU A 104 -34.79 16.13 -20.49
N PRO A 105 -33.59 16.73 -20.35
CA PRO A 105 -33.38 18.15 -20.65
C PRO A 105 -33.49 18.48 -22.14
N LEU A 106 -33.16 17.54 -23.04
CA LEU A 106 -33.35 17.73 -24.49
C LEU A 106 -34.83 17.88 -24.85
N GLY A 107 -35.71 17.12 -24.18
CA GLY A 107 -37.16 17.26 -24.32
C GLY A 107 -37.73 18.59 -23.80
N VAL A 108 -37.03 19.26 -22.89
CA VAL A 108 -37.39 20.62 -22.43
C VAL A 108 -36.87 21.67 -23.41
N LEU A 109 -35.68 21.47 -23.96
CA LEU A 109 -35.04 22.39 -24.91
C LEU A 109 -35.75 22.42 -26.27
N SER A 110 -36.26 21.28 -26.72
CA SER A 110 -37.09 21.19 -27.94
C SER A 110 -38.40 21.98 -27.81
N ARG A 111 -39.00 22.04 -26.61
CA ARG A 111 -40.18 22.87 -26.33
C ARG A 111 -39.90 24.37 -26.43
N TYR A 112 -38.64 24.80 -26.26
CA TYR A 112 -38.19 26.17 -26.45
C TYR A 112 -37.74 26.47 -27.90
N GLY A 113 -37.98 25.54 -28.83
CA GLY A 113 -37.69 25.71 -30.26
C GLY A 113 -36.28 25.30 -30.69
N ILE A 114 -35.41 24.92 -29.76
CA ILE A 114 -34.05 24.46 -30.04
C ILE A 114 -34.08 22.95 -30.35
N HIS A 115 -34.06 22.61 -31.63
CA HIS A 115 -34.03 21.21 -32.09
C HIS A 115 -32.59 20.70 -32.06
N VAL A 116 -32.21 20.12 -30.93
CA VAL A 116 -30.92 19.43 -30.81
C VAL A 116 -31.13 17.95 -31.11
N ASP A 117 -30.40 17.44 -32.10
CA ASP A 117 -30.42 16.02 -32.46
C ASP A 117 -29.74 15.19 -31.35
N ALA A 118 -30.58 14.51 -30.56
CA ALA A 118 -30.15 13.68 -29.44
C ALA A 118 -29.18 12.57 -29.88
N ALA A 119 -29.31 12.05 -31.11
CA ALA A 119 -28.43 11.01 -31.63
C ALA A 119 -27.02 11.54 -31.90
N LYS A 120 -26.91 12.76 -32.44
CA LYS A 120 -25.61 13.43 -32.63
C LYS A 120 -24.95 13.81 -31.30
N LEU A 121 -25.73 14.27 -30.32
CA LEU A 121 -25.18 14.55 -29.00
C LEU A 121 -24.73 13.29 -28.26
N ALA A 122 -25.47 12.17 -28.36
CA ALA A 122 -25.05 10.90 -27.79
C ALA A 122 -23.79 10.32 -28.46
N GLN A 123 -23.56 10.63 -29.74
CA GLN A 123 -22.31 10.30 -30.44
C GLN A 123 -21.11 11.12 -29.93
N ILE A 124 -21.33 12.38 -29.54
CA ILE A 124 -20.28 13.26 -29.01
C ILE A 124 -20.03 12.98 -27.51
N PHE A 125 -21.10 12.72 -26.76
CA PHE A 125 -21.09 12.28 -25.35
C PHE A 125 -21.36 10.78 -25.27
N ASP A 126 -20.39 9.97 -25.72
CA ASP A 126 -20.50 8.51 -25.63
C ASP A 126 -20.42 8.08 -24.15
N PRO A 127 -21.51 7.55 -23.56
CA PRO A 127 -21.53 7.12 -22.17
C PRO A 127 -20.45 6.06 -21.89
N SER A 128 -20.06 5.26 -22.89
CA SER A 128 -19.01 4.24 -22.77
C SER A 128 -17.67 4.83 -22.31
N HIS A 129 -17.32 6.04 -22.75
CA HIS A 129 -16.09 6.72 -22.34
C HIS A 129 -16.15 7.19 -20.89
N ILE A 130 -17.31 7.72 -20.46
CA ILE A 130 -17.54 8.15 -19.07
C ILE A 130 -17.47 6.96 -18.13
N PHE A 131 -18.10 5.83 -18.49
CA PHE A 131 -18.05 4.61 -17.70
C PHE A 131 -16.65 3.99 -17.66
N LYS A 132 -15.87 4.05 -18.76
CA LYS A 132 -14.45 3.65 -18.74
C LYS A 132 -13.61 4.52 -17.79
N LEU A 133 -13.83 5.83 -17.78
CA LEU A 133 -13.14 6.73 -16.84
C LEU A 133 -13.50 6.39 -15.38
N ALA A 134 -14.80 6.20 -15.10
CA ALA A 134 -15.28 5.80 -13.79
C ALA A 134 -14.69 4.45 -13.37
N ALA A 135 -14.71 3.46 -14.26
CA ALA A 135 -14.13 2.13 -14.03
C ALA A 135 -12.62 2.20 -13.79
N ASN A 136 -11.86 2.99 -14.56
CA ASN A 136 -10.42 3.17 -14.33
C ASN A 136 -10.14 3.85 -12.99
N THR A 137 -10.98 4.81 -12.60
CA THR A 137 -10.86 5.48 -11.28
C THR A 137 -11.13 4.48 -10.16
N LEU A 138 -12.20 3.68 -10.25
CA LEU A 138 -12.53 2.61 -9.32
C LEU A 138 -11.42 1.56 -9.23
N ASN A 139 -10.85 1.14 -10.36
CA ASN A 139 -9.69 0.24 -10.39
C ASN A 139 -8.45 0.87 -9.74
N GLY A 140 -8.22 2.17 -9.96
CA GLY A 140 -7.16 2.92 -9.28
C GLY A 140 -7.33 2.93 -7.76
N LEU A 141 -8.56 3.14 -7.27
CA LEU A 141 -8.90 3.05 -5.85
C LEU A 141 -8.71 1.62 -5.30
N GLY A 142 -9.08 0.60 -6.08
CA GLY A 142 -8.81 -0.80 -5.74
C GLY A 142 -7.31 -1.10 -5.62
N GLY A 143 -6.51 -0.61 -6.57
CA GLY A 143 -5.05 -0.71 -6.51
C GLY A 143 -4.43 0.02 -5.31
N MET A 144 -4.98 1.18 -4.94
CA MET A 144 -4.58 1.89 -3.72
C MET A 144 -4.88 1.08 -2.46
N LEU A 145 -6.00 0.35 -2.42
CA LEU A 145 -6.34 -0.53 -1.32
C LEU A 145 -5.34 -1.69 -1.17
N THR A 146 -4.87 -2.26 -2.29
CA THR A 146 -3.78 -3.25 -2.29
C THR A 146 -2.45 -2.66 -1.81
N ASN A 147 -2.10 -1.43 -2.21
CA ASN A 147 -0.91 -0.77 -1.68
C ASN A 147 -1.04 -0.49 -0.18
N THR A 148 -2.24 -0.13 0.28
CA THR A 148 -2.55 0.05 1.69
C THR A 148 -2.40 -1.25 2.46
N PHE A 149 -2.75 -2.40 1.88
CA PHE A 149 -2.48 -3.72 2.47
C PHE A 149 -1.00 -3.91 2.78
N PHE A 150 -0.11 -3.64 1.82
CA PHE A 150 1.33 -3.74 2.05
C PHE A 150 1.81 -2.80 3.16
N VAL A 151 1.36 -1.53 3.14
CA VAL A 151 1.68 -0.55 4.19
C VAL A 151 1.26 -1.07 5.56
N PHE A 152 0.02 -1.53 5.70
CA PHE A 152 -0.50 -2.04 6.97
C PHE A 152 0.24 -3.28 7.45
N LEU A 153 0.50 -4.24 6.56
CA LEU A 153 1.23 -5.46 6.90
C LEU A 153 2.65 -5.15 7.39
N THR A 154 3.37 -4.28 6.69
CA THR A 154 4.70 -3.84 7.11
C THR A 154 4.65 -3.06 8.43
N PHE A 155 3.66 -2.18 8.60
CA PHE A 155 3.44 -1.42 9.83
C PHE A 155 3.24 -2.35 11.04
N LEU A 156 2.36 -3.35 10.89
CA LEU A 156 2.10 -4.35 11.93
C LEU A 156 3.33 -5.17 12.26
N PHE A 157 4.09 -5.59 11.24
CA PHE A 157 5.33 -6.34 11.45
C PHE A 157 6.36 -5.50 12.22
N ILE A 158 6.56 -4.24 11.82
CA ILE A 158 7.49 -3.33 12.50
C ILE A 158 7.06 -3.10 13.95
N LEU A 159 5.77 -2.79 14.19
CA LEU A 159 5.26 -2.53 15.52
C LEU A 159 5.34 -3.79 16.40
N SER A 160 5.06 -4.97 15.83
CA SER A 160 5.23 -6.26 16.48
C SER A 160 6.69 -6.49 16.87
N GLU A 161 7.62 -6.33 15.94
CA GLU A 161 9.01 -6.60 16.25
C GLU A 161 9.59 -5.59 17.25
N ALA A 162 9.21 -4.31 17.14
CA ALA A 162 9.55 -3.28 18.11
C ALA A 162 9.07 -3.61 19.53
N ALA A 163 7.91 -4.27 19.65
CA ALA A 163 7.37 -4.73 20.92
C ALA A 163 8.19 -5.88 21.52
N GLY A 164 8.54 -6.88 20.71
CA GLY A 164 9.21 -8.11 21.15
C GLY A 164 10.72 -7.95 21.36
N PHE A 165 11.31 -6.92 20.75
CA PHE A 165 12.75 -6.66 20.75
C PHE A 165 13.40 -6.59 22.16
N PRO A 166 12.81 -5.90 23.17
CA PRO A 166 13.41 -5.83 24.51
C PRO A 166 13.55 -7.20 25.19
N ASN A 167 12.57 -8.11 24.98
CA ASN A 167 12.61 -9.45 25.56
C ASN A 167 13.66 -10.33 24.86
N LYS A 168 13.79 -10.22 23.53
CA LYS A 168 14.85 -10.89 22.76
C LYS A 168 16.24 -10.44 23.22
N LEU A 169 16.43 -9.13 23.44
CA LEU A 169 17.67 -8.57 23.96
C LEU A 169 18.02 -9.06 25.37
N ARG A 170 17.05 -9.11 26.29
CA ARG A 170 17.30 -9.64 27.63
C ARG A 170 17.71 -11.11 27.61
N ALA A 171 17.04 -11.93 26.79
CA ALA A 171 17.37 -13.35 26.66
C ALA A 171 18.81 -13.58 26.14
N LEU A 172 19.26 -12.76 25.18
CA LEU A 172 20.64 -12.78 24.67
C LEU A 172 21.65 -12.28 25.70
N SER A 173 21.31 -11.25 26.48
CA SER A 173 22.17 -10.71 27.54
C SER A 173 22.37 -11.72 28.67
N SER A 174 21.31 -12.40 29.13
CA SER A 174 21.38 -13.35 30.23
C SER A 174 22.21 -14.60 29.93
N GLY A 175 22.33 -15.00 28.66
CA GLY A 175 23.19 -16.13 28.27
C GLY A 175 24.68 -15.77 28.22
N ARG A 176 25.01 -14.51 27.93
CA ARG A 176 26.40 -14.07 27.71
C ARG A 176 27.20 -13.94 29.01
N ASP A 177 26.55 -13.59 30.11
CA ASP A 177 27.20 -13.52 31.43
C ASP A 177 27.56 -14.91 31.98
N ALA A 178 26.80 -15.94 31.60
CA ALA A 178 27.06 -17.33 31.98
C ALA A 178 28.20 -17.98 31.17
N ASP A 179 28.36 -17.61 29.89
CA ASP A 179 29.47 -18.11 29.07
C ASP A 179 30.79 -17.42 29.40
N LEU A 180 30.80 -16.09 29.61
CA LEU A 180 32.02 -15.35 29.91
C LEU A 180 32.70 -15.78 31.22
N SER A 181 31.90 -16.16 32.23
CA SER A 181 32.42 -16.70 33.49
C SER A 181 33.11 -18.06 33.28
N ARG A 182 32.56 -18.91 32.42
CA ARG A 182 33.13 -20.23 32.08
C ARG A 182 34.42 -20.16 31.27
N TYR A 183 34.56 -19.17 30.37
CA TYR A 183 35.82 -18.94 29.67
C TYR A 183 36.92 -18.43 30.60
N SER A 184 36.58 -17.58 31.58
CA SER A 184 37.55 -17.07 32.55
C SER A 184 38.13 -18.17 33.45
N GLU A 185 37.31 -19.18 33.77
CA GLU A 185 37.69 -20.34 34.58
C GLU A 185 38.68 -21.28 33.84
N ILE A 186 38.56 -21.40 32.52
CA ILE A 186 39.47 -22.21 31.69
C ILE A 186 40.81 -21.50 31.45
N THR A 187 40.83 -20.17 31.40
CA THR A 187 42.07 -19.40 31.19
C THR A 187 42.87 -19.13 32.47
N MET A 188 42.29 -19.36 33.65
CA MET A 188 42.95 -19.12 34.94
C MET A 188 43.34 -20.41 35.70
N GLY A 189 43.09 -21.59 35.12
CA GLY A 189 43.58 -22.89 35.60
C GLY A 189 44.76 -23.40 34.78
#